data_AF-A0A1H9PSR6-F1
#
_entry.id   AF-A0A1H9PSR6-F1
#
_cell.length_a   1.000
_cell.length_b   1.000
_cell.length_c   1.000
_cell.angle_alpha   90.00
_cell.angle_beta   90.00
_cell.angle_gamma   90.00
#
_symmetry.space_group_name_H-M   'P 1'
#
loop_
_entity.id
_entity.type
_entity.pdbx_description
1 polymer ?
#
loop_
_entity_poly.entity_id
_entity_poly.type
_entity_poly.pdbx_seq_one_letter_code
_entity_poly.pdbx_strand_id
1 'polypeptide(L)'
;MDATRRRAGRPRANGSPTPGLSTREEVLAVAARLFTTHGYTATTTRATAEGAGLRQASLYNHFGCKEEVLATLLARTVRPALAFAERLLAADAAQVAAEARIWALARYDVQQLLSDEYNLGALFLLPEIAAP
;
A
#
# COMPACT_ATOMS: atom_id res chain seq x y z
N MET A 1 -13.48 -12.89 34.95
CA MET A 1 -13.93 -13.74 33.82
C MET A 1 -13.92 -12.87 32.58
N ASP A 2 -13.17 -13.10 31.51
CA ASP A 2 -12.04 -13.94 31.18
C ASP A 2 -11.36 -13.23 30.00
N ALA A 3 -10.09 -12.86 30.15
CA ALA A 3 -9.37 -12.06 29.16
C ALA A 3 -8.77 -13.01 28.12
N THR A 4 -9.38 -13.07 26.94
CA THR A 4 -8.84 -13.82 25.80
C THR A 4 -7.53 -13.17 25.31
N ARG A 5 -6.41 -13.61 25.90
CA ARG A 5 -5.06 -13.35 25.38
C ARG A 5 -4.97 -13.94 23.97
N ARG A 6 -4.95 -13.06 22.96
CA ARG A 6 -4.55 -13.46 21.60
C ARG A 6 -3.16 -14.08 21.69
N ARG A 7 -3.03 -15.35 21.28
CA ARG A 7 -1.77 -16.11 21.29
C ARG A 7 -0.69 -15.31 20.57
N ALA A 8 0.34 -14.89 21.31
CA ALA A 8 1.53 -14.31 20.72
C ALA A 8 2.14 -15.33 19.75
N GLY A 9 2.18 -14.98 18.46
CA GLY A 9 2.90 -15.76 17.46
C GLY A 9 4.38 -15.86 17.81
N ARG A 10 5.05 -16.89 17.27
CA ARG A 10 6.48 -17.17 17.52
C ARG A 10 7.34 -15.93 17.26
N PRO A 11 8.39 -15.66 18.07
CA PRO A 11 9.21 -14.45 17.93
C PRO A 11 9.77 -14.27 16.51
N ARG A 12 9.83 -13.01 16.05
CA ARG A 12 10.39 -12.62 14.74
C ARG A 12 11.86 -13.05 14.65
N ALA A 13 12.32 -13.34 13.43
CA ALA A 13 13.70 -13.77 13.21
C ALA A 13 14.71 -12.66 13.55
N ASN A 14 14.41 -11.40 13.17
CA ASN A 14 15.37 -10.28 13.25
C ASN A 14 14.80 -8.97 13.86
N GLY A 15 13.72 -9.02 14.67
CA GLY A 15 13.11 -7.80 15.22
C GLY A 15 12.26 -7.01 14.21
N SER A 16 11.76 -5.84 14.61
CA SER A 16 10.96 -4.91 13.77
C SER A 16 11.91 -3.93 13.06
N PRO A 17 11.95 -3.88 11.72
CA PRO A 17 12.75 -2.89 11.00
C PRO A 17 12.26 -1.45 11.23
N THR A 18 10.97 -1.27 11.49
CA THR A 18 10.35 0.06 11.63
C THR A 18 9.43 0.09 12.85
N PRO A 19 9.94 0.50 14.03
CA PRO A 19 9.16 0.56 15.27
C PRO A 19 7.90 1.41 15.10
N GLY A 20 6.73 0.83 15.40
CA GLY A 20 5.43 1.52 15.31
C GLY A 20 4.58 1.15 14.10
N LEU A 21 5.15 0.48 13.09
CA LEU A 21 4.37 -0.11 12.00
C LEU A 21 3.86 -1.52 12.38
N SER A 22 2.68 -1.86 11.87
CA SER A 22 2.23 -3.25 11.88
C SER A 22 3.12 -4.11 10.95
N THR A 23 3.21 -5.42 11.20
CA THR A 23 3.92 -6.35 10.31
C THR A 23 3.50 -6.20 8.85
N ARG A 24 2.21 -5.98 8.61
CA ARG A 24 1.65 -5.85 7.27
C ARG A 24 2.16 -4.57 6.59
N GLU A 25 2.33 -3.49 7.34
CA GLU A 25 2.87 -2.22 6.83
C GLU A 25 4.37 -2.31 6.56
N GLU A 26 5.14 -3.00 7.42
CA GLU A 26 6.56 -3.25 7.18
C GLU A 26 6.77 -4.02 5.87
N VAL A 27 5.98 -5.07 5.63
CA VAL A 27 6.02 -5.84 4.39
C VAL A 27 5.70 -4.95 3.18
N LEU A 28 4.69 -4.09 3.28
CA LEU A 28 4.31 -3.19 2.18
C LEU A 28 5.39 -2.15 1.91
N ALA A 29 6.02 -1.58 2.94
CA ALA A 29 7.12 -0.62 2.77
C ALA A 29 8.33 -1.27 2.06
N VAL A 30 8.70 -2.49 2.46
CA VAL A 30 9.79 -3.24 1.82
C VAL A 30 9.42 -3.60 0.39
N ALA A 31 8.18 -4.06 0.15
CA ALA A 31 7.71 -4.37 -1.19
C ALA A 31 7.69 -3.14 -2.11
N ALA A 32 7.21 -2.00 -1.62
CA ALA A 32 7.22 -0.73 -2.33
C ALA A 32 8.62 -0.35 -2.80
N ARG A 33 9.60 -0.42 -1.89
CA ARG A 33 11.00 -0.19 -2.22
C ARG A 33 11.51 -1.16 -3.28
N LEU A 34 11.34 -2.46 -3.06
CA LEU A 34 11.89 -3.48 -3.97
C LEU A 34 11.24 -3.42 -5.36
N PHE A 35 9.92 -3.27 -5.44
CA PHE A 35 9.21 -3.16 -6.72
C PHE A 35 9.64 -1.93 -7.51
N THR A 36 9.84 -0.78 -6.86
CA THR A 36 10.23 0.46 -7.55
C THR A 36 11.72 0.53 -7.90
N THR A 37 12.59 -0.17 -7.18
CA THR A 37 14.05 -0.11 -7.41
C THR A 37 14.62 -1.30 -8.19
N HIS A 38 14.03 -2.49 -8.04
CA HIS A 38 14.50 -3.73 -8.69
C HIS A 38 13.50 -4.26 -9.73
N GLY A 39 12.28 -3.73 -9.75
CA GLY A 39 11.19 -4.19 -10.61
C GLY A 39 10.34 -5.30 -9.97
N TYR A 40 9.08 -5.37 -10.38
CA TYR A 40 8.11 -6.33 -9.85
C TYR A 40 8.48 -7.79 -10.16
N THR A 41 8.85 -8.10 -11.41
CA THR A 41 9.18 -9.47 -11.82
C THR A 41 10.42 -10.01 -11.12
N ALA A 42 11.47 -9.19 -10.95
CA ALA A 42 12.70 -9.59 -10.27
C ALA A 42 12.54 -9.74 -8.74
N THR A 43 11.50 -9.14 -8.15
CA THR A 43 11.25 -9.22 -6.71
C THR A 43 10.51 -10.50 -6.34
N THR A 44 11.01 -11.23 -5.34
CA THR A 44 10.39 -12.46 -4.83
C THR A 44 9.72 -12.24 -3.46
N THR A 45 8.70 -13.05 -3.14
CA THR A 45 8.07 -13.00 -1.81
C THR A 45 9.06 -13.32 -0.68
N ARG A 46 10.07 -14.14 -0.97
CA ARG A 46 11.17 -14.42 -0.05
C ARG A 46 12.01 -13.17 0.24
N ALA A 47 12.45 -12.46 -0.80
CA ALA A 47 13.23 -11.22 -0.64
C ALA A 47 12.44 -10.15 0.13
N THR A 48 11.13 -10.02 -0.14
CA THR A 48 10.25 -9.13 0.62
C THR A 48 10.14 -9.53 2.09
N ALA A 49 9.97 -10.82 2.38
CA ALA A 49 9.91 -11.33 3.76
C ALA A 49 11.23 -11.08 4.51
N GLU A 50 12.36 -11.42 3.90
CA GLU A 50 13.69 -11.21 4.47
C GLU A 50 13.95 -9.72 4.76
N GLY A 51 13.61 -8.84 3.82
CA GLY A 51 13.73 -7.39 4.01
C GLY A 51 12.83 -6.84 5.12
N ALA A 52 11.71 -7.49 5.41
CA ALA A 52 10.81 -7.16 6.52
C ALA A 52 11.18 -7.86 7.85
N GLY A 53 12.29 -8.61 7.91
CA GLY A 53 12.69 -9.35 9.11
C GLY A 53 11.81 -10.57 9.42
N LEU A 54 11.08 -11.07 8.42
CA LEU A 54 10.14 -12.18 8.51
C LEU A 54 10.69 -13.44 7.84
N ARG A 55 10.17 -14.59 8.29
CA ARG A 55 10.28 -15.83 7.51
C ARG A 55 9.27 -15.77 6.37
N GLN A 56 9.58 -16.37 5.23
CA GLN A 56 8.67 -16.41 4.09
C GLN A 56 7.29 -16.99 4.44
N ALA A 57 7.24 -18.07 5.23
CA ALA A 57 5.98 -18.64 5.73
C ALA A 57 5.14 -17.65 6.55
N SER A 58 5.77 -16.71 7.27
CA SER A 58 5.07 -15.69 8.05
C SER A 58 4.48 -14.59 7.16
N LEU A 59 5.08 -14.31 6.01
CA LEU A 59 4.52 -13.36 5.03
C LEU A 59 3.18 -13.88 4.49
N TYR A 60 3.06 -15.20 4.26
CA TYR A 60 1.83 -15.81 3.77
C TYR A 60 0.64 -15.72 4.72
N ASN A 61 0.87 -15.39 6.00
CA ASN A 61 -0.23 -15.08 6.94
C ASN A 61 -0.84 -13.69 6.69
N HIS A 62 -0.16 -12.83 5.93
CA HIS A 62 -0.56 -11.45 5.65
C HIS A 62 -0.97 -11.21 4.20
N PHE A 63 -0.36 -11.95 3.27
CA PHE A 63 -0.60 -11.87 1.83
C PHE A 63 -0.50 -13.26 1.20
N GLY A 64 -1.52 -13.70 0.49
CA GLY A 64 -1.55 -15.02 -0.16
C GLY A 64 -0.54 -15.14 -1.31
N CYS A 65 -0.27 -14.05 -2.03
CA CYS A 65 0.66 -14.04 -3.15
C CYS A 65 1.33 -12.66 -3.37
N LYS A 66 2.26 -12.59 -4.33
CA LYS A 66 2.99 -11.37 -4.67
C LYS A 66 2.06 -10.32 -5.31
N GLU A 67 1.09 -10.80 -6.08
CA GLU A 67 0.07 -10.01 -6.76
C GLU A 67 -0.83 -9.30 -5.74
N GLU A 68 -1.16 -9.94 -4.62
CA GLU A 68 -1.95 -9.31 -3.55
C GLU A 68 -1.19 -8.16 -2.87
N VAL A 69 0.14 -8.30 -2.71
CA VAL A 69 1.01 -7.23 -2.21
C VAL A 69 0.97 -6.04 -3.18
N LEU A 70 1.15 -6.30 -4.48
CA LEU A 70 1.09 -5.27 -5.52
C LEU A 70 -0.28 -4.58 -5.55
N ALA A 71 -1.37 -5.35 -5.61
CA ALA A 71 -2.73 -4.83 -5.60
C ALA A 71 -3.01 -3.98 -4.36
N THR A 72 -2.50 -4.39 -3.19
CA THR A 72 -2.61 -3.59 -1.96
C THR A 72 -1.86 -2.26 -2.05
N LEU A 73 -0.65 -2.25 -2.63
CA LEU A 73 0.13 -1.02 -2.83
C LEU A 73 -0.58 -0.06 -3.79
N LEU A 74 -1.07 -0.56 -4.92
CA LEU A 74 -1.80 0.27 -5.90
C LEU A 74 -3.14 0.77 -5.34
N ALA A 75 -3.84 -0.06 -4.58
CA ALA A 75 -5.06 0.37 -3.91
C ALA A 75 -4.80 1.51 -2.93
N ARG A 76 -3.61 1.59 -2.30
CA ARG A 76 -3.26 2.69 -1.40
C ARG A 76 -3.08 4.02 -2.12
N THR A 77 -2.66 4.03 -3.38
CA THR A 77 -2.52 5.26 -4.15
C THR A 77 -3.87 5.79 -4.64
N VAL A 78 -4.84 4.90 -4.90
CA VAL A 78 -6.12 5.28 -5.53
C VAL A 78 -7.25 5.52 -4.52
N ARG A 79 -7.36 4.69 -3.46
CA ARG A 79 -8.50 4.72 -2.52
C ARG A 79 -8.71 6.08 -1.84
N PRO A 80 -7.67 6.80 -1.37
CA PRO A 80 -7.86 8.10 -0.75
C PRO A 80 -8.47 9.12 -1.70
N ALA A 81 -8.00 9.16 -2.95
CA ALA A 81 -8.50 10.08 -3.97
C ALA A 81 -9.95 9.77 -4.36
N LEU A 82 -10.30 8.48 -4.50
CA LEU A 82 -11.69 8.06 -4.74
C LEU A 82 -12.62 8.47 -3.60
N ALA A 83 -12.24 8.21 -2.34
CA ALA A 83 -13.03 8.61 -1.18
C ALA A 83 -13.18 10.15 -1.08
N PHE A 84 -12.18 10.91 -1.54
CA PHE A 84 -12.29 12.35 -1.64
C PHE A 84 -13.24 12.78 -2.77
N ALA A 85 -13.16 12.16 -3.94
CA ALA A 85 -14.07 12.40 -5.05
C ALA A 85 -15.53 12.13 -4.66
N GLU A 86 -15.81 11.03 -3.98
CA GLU A 86 -17.15 10.69 -3.46
C GLU A 86 -17.70 11.78 -2.55
N ARG A 87 -16.87 12.34 -1.66
CA ARG A 87 -17.27 13.47 -0.80
C ARG A 87 -17.55 14.75 -1.60
N LEU A 88 -16.75 15.03 -2.63
CA LEU A 88 -16.98 16.19 -3.49
C LEU A 88 -18.26 16.05 -4.32
N LEU A 89 -18.58 14.85 -4.80
CA LEU A 89 -19.80 14.54 -5.53
C LEU A 89 -21.05 14.62 -4.63
N ALA A 90 -20.92 14.26 -3.35
CA ALA A 90 -22.00 14.37 -2.38
C ALA A 90 -22.22 15.81 -1.85
N ALA A 91 -21.27 16.73 -2.11
CA ALA A 91 -21.39 18.12 -1.67
C ALA A 91 -22.43 18.88 -2.51
N ASP A 92 -23.19 19.77 -1.86
CA ASP A 92 -24.23 20.58 -2.50
C ASP A 92 -23.68 21.38 -3.69
N ALA A 93 -24.33 21.25 -4.85
CA ALA A 93 -24.02 21.98 -6.08
C ALA A 93 -24.13 23.50 -5.90
N ALA A 94 -24.99 23.97 -4.98
CA ALA A 94 -25.10 25.39 -4.66
C ALA A 94 -23.92 25.92 -3.83
N GLN A 95 -23.17 25.04 -3.14
CA GLN A 95 -22.08 25.42 -2.25
C GLN A 95 -20.70 25.35 -2.91
N VAL A 96 -20.52 24.39 -3.83
CA VAL A 96 -19.24 24.17 -4.50
C VAL A 96 -19.47 24.08 -6.00
N ALA A 97 -18.78 24.90 -6.78
CA ALA A 97 -18.82 24.85 -8.24
C ALA A 97 -18.12 23.58 -8.76
N ALA A 98 -18.51 23.09 -9.94
CA ALA A 98 -17.92 21.87 -10.53
C ALA A 98 -16.41 22.01 -10.80
N GLU A 99 -15.99 23.18 -11.27
CA GLU A 99 -14.60 23.54 -11.53
C GLU A 99 -13.76 23.47 -10.26
N ALA A 100 -14.32 23.97 -9.14
CA ALA A 100 -13.67 23.92 -7.84
C ALA A 100 -13.52 22.46 -7.34
N ARG A 101 -14.51 21.59 -7.59
CA ARG A 101 -14.41 20.16 -7.27
C ARG A 101 -13.29 19.48 -8.06
N ILE A 102 -13.22 19.68 -9.38
CA ILE A 102 -12.18 19.08 -10.23
C ILE A 102 -10.80 19.56 -9.79
N TRP A 103 -10.64 20.87 -9.56
CA TRP A 103 -9.38 21.42 -9.10
C TRP A 103 -8.97 20.85 -7.74
N ALA A 104 -9.90 20.76 -6.78
CA ALA A 104 -9.64 20.19 -5.47
C ALA A 104 -9.20 18.72 -5.57
N LEU A 105 -9.91 17.92 -6.37
CA LEU A 105 -9.58 16.51 -6.60
C LEU A 105 -8.19 16.35 -7.21
N ALA A 106 -7.90 17.08 -8.29
CA ALA A 106 -6.61 17.03 -8.95
C ALA A 106 -5.46 17.43 -8.01
N ARG A 107 -5.66 18.50 -7.21
CA ARG A 107 -4.68 18.92 -6.21
C ARG A 107 -4.45 17.85 -5.15
N TYR A 108 -5.53 17.30 -4.59
CA TYR A 108 -5.44 16.28 -3.56
C TYR A 108 -4.70 15.04 -4.07
N ASP A 109 -5.06 14.55 -5.25
CA ASP A 109 -4.44 13.37 -5.86
C ASP A 109 -2.95 13.59 -6.14
N VAL A 110 -2.58 14.72 -6.75
CA VAL A 110 -1.17 15.09 -6.97
C VAL A 110 -0.40 15.19 -5.65
N GLN A 111 -1.00 15.79 -4.61
CA GLN A 111 -0.35 15.87 -3.30
C GLN A 111 -0.12 14.50 -2.68
N GLN A 112 -1.06 13.55 -2.82
CA GLN A 112 -0.85 12.17 -2.36
C GLN A 112 0.30 11.51 -3.12
N LEU A 113 0.30 11.59 -4.46
CA LEU A 113 1.35 11.01 -5.30
C LEU A 113 2.76 11.55 -4.99
N LEU A 114 2.87 12.83 -4.61
CA LEU A 114 4.14 13.47 -4.26
C LEU A 114 4.57 13.25 -2.80
N SER A 115 3.68 12.76 -1.93
CA SER A 115 3.96 12.57 -0.50
C SER A 115 4.48 11.18 -0.16
N ASP A 116 4.32 10.21 -1.07
CA ASP A 116 4.80 8.83 -0.85
C ASP A 116 6.33 8.75 -0.93
N GLU A 117 6.93 7.98 -0.02
CA GLU A 117 8.39 7.74 0.02
C GLU A 117 8.92 7.09 -1.28
N TYR A 118 8.06 6.30 -1.96
CA TYR A 118 8.36 5.64 -3.21
C TYR A 118 7.33 6.04 -4.27
N ASN A 119 7.77 6.19 -5.53
CA ASN A 119 6.86 6.48 -6.64
C ASN A 119 6.05 5.23 -7.02
N LEU A 120 5.02 4.93 -6.23
CA LEU A 120 4.11 3.82 -6.47
C LEU A 120 3.27 4.00 -7.74
N GLY A 121 3.08 5.24 -8.20
CA GLY A 121 2.39 5.52 -9.47
C GLY A 121 3.08 4.89 -10.68
N ALA A 122 4.41 4.78 -10.66
CA ALA A 122 5.17 4.10 -11.71
C ALA A 122 4.83 2.60 -11.83
N LEU A 123 4.30 1.98 -10.78
CA LEU A 123 3.92 0.57 -10.80
C LEU A 123 2.71 0.30 -11.71
N PHE A 124 1.86 1.29 -12.02
CA PHE A 124 0.80 1.15 -13.01
C PHE A 124 1.31 0.99 -14.45
N LEU A 125 2.55 1.39 -14.71
CA LEU A 125 3.19 1.28 -16.02
C LEU A 125 3.87 -0.08 -16.24
N LEU A 126 3.81 -0.97 -15.25
CA LEU A 126 4.34 -2.31 -15.35
C LEU A 126 3.57 -3.10 -16.42
N PRO A 127 4.26 -3.83 -17.33
CA PRO A 127 3.61 -4.61 -18.37
C PRO A 127 2.66 -5.67 -17.82
N GLU A 128 2.93 -6.18 -16.61
CA GLU A 128 2.09 -7.15 -15.90
C GLU A 128 0.75 -6.57 -15.44
N ILE A 129 0.61 -5.24 -15.39
CA ILE A 129 -0.63 -4.52 -15.08
C ILE A 129 -1.26 -3.93 -16.35
N ALA A 130 -0.43 -3.50 -17.30
CA ALA A 130 -0.88 -2.88 -18.54
C ALA A 130 -1.44 -3.88 -19.57
N ALA A 131 -1.18 -5.18 -19.40
CA ALA A 131 -1.73 -6.21 -20.28
C ALA A 131 -3.19 -6.56 -19.88
N PRO A 132 -4.13 -6.57 -20.85
CA PRO A 132 -5.56 -6.84 -20.61
C PRO A 132 -5.87 -8.30 -20.26
#